data_AF-A0ABD4SDA8-F1
#
_entry.id   AF-A0ABD4SDA8-F1
#
_cell.length_a   1.000
_cell.length_b   1.000
_cell.length_c   1.000
_cell.angle_alpha   90.00
_cell.angle_beta   90.00
_cell.angle_gamma   90.00
#
_symmetry.space_group_name_H-M   'P 1'
#
loop_
_entity.id
_entity.type
_entity.pdbx_description
1 polymer ?
#
loop_
_entity_poly.entity_id
_entity_poly.type
_entity_poly.pdbx_seq_one_letter_code
_entity_poly.pdbx_strand_id
1 'polypeptide(L)'
;MSELDEIKKILSETSLLVHKKECLPDFRTVFVNIEIIKRFITSEANRENSFERYVAFILVFKIFKMKNSDGADEACNELLVMYPTTKSLDELNELMIYAEKQVYSKWRKDTVDYINDNFNYIFSDESYKMFSMPTLDLIREYQSEFSSSLYGWIAKNKTFYLIDYFEDFRKTLYKDLGTVESMLNAVNITYDSNRFKKVIEIINGFQKDDFKNLSDKFVDSLVKQIESNDLTEDNCVNIRKLYLYLEKRKHPEAKRIQQKLDRSSKYSKQLAHQGCRVTMNIDFRITEWIKQPADQQMLSLTHMLDNGKWVNCLDYSLQVPSDNRSVDLDHESKNLLLDIEESNIANSKTYKSSQIENLTIESYLKECIFSAILVDKQTYSVWKENVMHFADDIDNYLKSKDLSKYIGMLLKDLDEIGENDPDENVAYNCELLGCALIEKLLCEVDIKNGDGEFVQNKTLSDLLNLENKTIVSLLGEQHIKALSCFLMKNIPGDSDDLGLNIRNSLAHLHNIPENQLSLRGISEIVWLFTDVLNSVYIYAIL
;
A
#
# COMPACT_ATOMS: atom_id res chain seq x y z
N MET A 1 10.93 37.34 -3.68
CA MET A 1 11.13 36.06 -2.97
C MET A 1 12.59 36.01 -2.57
N SER A 2 12.95 35.68 -1.34
CA SER A 2 14.37 35.58 -0.96
C SER A 2 14.97 34.31 -1.57
N GLU A 3 16.29 34.27 -1.83
CA GLU A 3 16.96 33.04 -2.30
C GLU A 3 16.71 31.88 -1.32
N LEU A 4 16.61 32.15 -0.02
CA LEU A 4 16.24 31.19 1.01
C LEU A 4 14.84 30.59 0.79
N ASP A 5 13.86 31.39 0.35
CA ASP A 5 12.50 30.90 0.07
C ASP A 5 12.48 29.97 -1.16
N GLU A 6 13.30 30.25 -2.17
CA GLU A 6 13.48 29.38 -3.33
C GLU A 6 14.14 28.05 -2.93
N ILE A 7 15.16 28.08 -2.07
CA ILE A 7 15.79 26.86 -1.54
C ILE A 7 14.81 26.03 -0.69
N LYS A 8 14.00 26.67 0.16
CA LYS A 8 12.94 26.00 0.92
C LYS A 8 11.96 25.28 0.00
N LYS A 9 11.56 25.92 -1.09
CA LYS A 9 10.69 25.33 -2.10
C LYS A 9 11.34 24.10 -2.76
N ILE A 10 12.59 24.21 -3.21
CA ILE A 10 13.35 23.09 -3.79
C ILE A 10 13.44 21.91 -2.81
N LEU A 11 13.69 22.20 -1.54
CA LEU A 11 13.76 21.17 -0.49
C LEU A 11 12.41 20.49 -0.23
N SER A 12 11.29 21.19 -0.42
CA SER A 12 9.94 20.62 -0.31
C SER A 12 9.53 19.79 -1.54
N GLU A 13 10.11 20.10 -2.70
CA GLU A 13 9.86 19.45 -3.99
C GLU A 13 10.85 18.29 -4.27
N THR A 14 11.76 18.00 -3.34
CA THR A 14 12.75 16.92 -3.46
C THR A 14 12.58 15.87 -2.35
N SER A 15 12.38 14.61 -2.73
CA SER A 15 12.27 13.49 -1.79
C SER A 15 13.63 13.08 -1.20
N LEU A 16 13.61 12.33 -0.10
CA LEU A 16 14.81 11.76 0.56
C LEU A 16 14.97 10.25 0.31
N LEU A 17 13.88 9.56 0.02
CA LEU A 17 13.85 8.11 -0.20
C LEU A 17 13.99 7.85 -1.69
N VAL A 18 15.22 7.97 -2.18
CA VAL A 18 15.52 7.75 -3.60
C VAL A 18 15.62 6.24 -3.84
N HIS A 19 14.49 5.62 -4.18
CA HIS A 19 14.44 4.23 -4.63
C HIS A 19 14.24 4.15 -6.15
N LYS A 20 14.97 3.21 -6.76
CA LYS A 20 15.10 2.69 -8.14
C LYS A 20 14.22 3.20 -9.32
N LYS A 21 13.08 3.87 -9.12
CA LYS A 21 12.16 4.32 -10.18
C LYS A 21 11.62 5.76 -10.02
N GLU A 22 11.96 6.48 -8.95
CA GLU A 22 11.35 7.79 -8.63
C GLU A 22 12.33 8.97 -8.62
N CYS A 23 13.57 8.79 -9.07
CA CYS A 23 14.62 9.82 -8.97
C CYS A 23 14.39 11.01 -9.93
N LEU A 24 13.72 10.78 -11.07
CA LEU A 24 13.64 11.71 -12.19
C LEU A 24 13.01 13.08 -11.83
N PRO A 25 11.88 13.16 -11.09
CA PRO A 25 11.30 14.44 -10.69
C PRO A 25 12.22 15.25 -9.76
N ASP A 26 12.89 14.58 -8.82
CA ASP A 26 13.82 15.24 -7.89
C ASP A 26 15.04 15.79 -8.63
N PHE A 27 15.63 14.99 -9.53
CA PHE A 27 16.75 15.42 -10.37
C PHE A 27 16.34 16.58 -11.29
N ARG A 28 15.13 16.56 -11.85
CA ARG A 28 14.59 17.68 -12.64
C ARG A 28 14.53 18.96 -11.83
N THR A 29 13.99 18.90 -10.61
CA THR A 29 13.88 20.06 -9.71
C THR A 29 15.25 20.64 -9.40
N VAL A 30 16.25 19.82 -9.09
CA VAL A 30 17.63 20.28 -8.85
C VAL A 30 18.26 20.87 -10.12
N PHE A 31 18.11 20.19 -11.27
CA PHE A 31 18.71 20.59 -12.53
C PHE A 31 18.19 21.95 -13.03
N VAL A 32 16.88 22.17 -12.95
CA VAL A 32 16.25 23.45 -13.34
C VAL A 32 16.73 24.60 -12.44
N ASN A 33 17.05 24.32 -11.17
CA ASN A 33 17.42 25.33 -10.17
C ASN A 33 18.94 25.44 -9.88
N ILE A 34 19.79 24.79 -10.69
CA ILE A 34 21.23 24.65 -10.41
C ILE A 34 21.97 25.96 -10.08
N GLU A 35 21.67 27.05 -10.80
CA GLU A 35 22.32 28.36 -10.63
C GLU A 35 21.90 29.08 -9.33
N ILE A 36 20.65 28.86 -8.89
CA ILE A 36 20.17 29.39 -7.60
C ILE A 36 20.87 28.63 -6.47
N ILE A 37 20.97 27.31 -6.60
CA ILE A 37 21.65 26.44 -5.63
C ILE A 37 23.13 26.81 -5.50
N LYS A 38 23.86 26.96 -6.63
CA LYS A 38 25.28 27.35 -6.63
C LYS A 38 25.50 28.70 -5.94
N ARG A 39 24.68 29.70 -6.25
CA ARG A 39 24.77 31.05 -5.65
C ARG A 39 24.51 31.01 -4.15
N PHE A 40 23.45 30.33 -3.73
CA PHE A 40 23.10 30.20 -2.32
C PHE A 40 24.21 29.50 -1.51
N ILE A 41 24.74 28.38 -2.01
CA ILE A 41 25.86 27.71 -1.35
C ILE A 41 27.07 28.65 -1.25
N THR A 42 27.36 29.40 -2.31
CA THR A 42 28.50 30.32 -2.33
C THR A 42 28.32 31.50 -1.36
N SER A 43 27.10 32.05 -1.23
CA SER A 43 26.82 33.17 -0.32
C SER A 43 26.95 32.75 1.15
N GLU A 44 26.54 31.53 1.47
CA GLU A 44 26.56 31.02 2.85
C GLU A 44 27.93 30.45 3.27
N ALA A 45 28.87 30.29 2.34
CA ALA A 45 30.16 29.64 2.58
C ALA A 45 31.06 30.28 3.64
N ASN A 46 30.81 31.56 3.95
CA ASN A 46 31.56 32.33 4.94
C ASN A 46 30.79 32.57 6.24
N ARG A 47 29.52 32.12 6.35
CA ARG A 47 28.73 32.28 7.58
C ARG A 47 28.96 31.08 8.49
N GLU A 48 29.36 31.27 9.74
CA GLU A 48 29.53 30.18 10.71
C GLU A 48 28.29 30.01 11.59
N ASN A 49 27.96 28.76 11.93
CA ASN A 49 26.89 28.39 12.87
C ASN A 49 25.56 29.14 12.65
N SER A 50 25.08 29.20 11.40
CA SER A 50 23.84 29.90 11.02
C SER A 50 22.79 28.93 10.49
N PHE A 51 21.52 29.33 10.60
CA PHE A 51 20.39 28.58 10.06
C PHE A 51 20.53 28.36 8.55
N GLU A 52 20.93 29.39 7.82
CA GLU A 52 21.10 29.35 6.38
C GLU A 52 22.21 28.36 5.95
N ARG A 53 23.31 28.28 6.72
CA ARG A 53 24.35 27.26 6.48
C ARG A 53 23.83 25.85 6.75
N TYR A 54 23.02 25.66 7.79
CA TYR A 54 22.33 24.39 8.04
C TYR A 54 21.41 24.01 6.87
N VAL A 55 20.59 24.95 6.37
CA VAL A 55 19.72 24.72 5.21
C VAL A 55 20.52 24.36 3.95
N ALA A 56 21.61 25.08 3.69
CA ALA A 56 22.51 24.80 2.57
C ALA A 56 23.12 23.39 2.70
N PHE A 57 23.53 23.00 3.90
CA PHE A 57 24.08 21.67 4.16
C PHE A 57 23.04 20.56 3.93
N ILE A 58 21.80 20.73 4.42
CA ILE A 58 20.72 19.76 4.21
C ILE A 58 20.41 19.58 2.72
N LEU A 59 20.40 20.67 1.94
CA LEU A 59 20.23 20.60 0.48
C LEU A 59 21.37 19.82 -0.19
N VAL A 60 22.62 20.10 0.18
CA VAL A 60 23.77 19.37 -0.34
C VAL A 60 23.72 17.89 0.03
N PHE A 61 23.35 17.58 1.27
CA PHE A 61 23.19 16.21 1.73
C PHE A 61 22.14 15.45 0.91
N LYS A 62 21.00 16.07 0.60
CA LYS A 62 19.99 15.49 -0.30
C LYS A 62 20.55 15.22 -1.70
N ILE A 63 21.18 16.22 -2.34
CA ILE A 63 21.76 16.09 -3.68
C ILE A 63 22.80 14.95 -3.71
N PHE A 64 23.61 14.84 -2.65
CA PHE A 64 24.60 13.78 -2.54
C PHE A 64 23.97 12.39 -2.42
N LYS A 65 22.88 12.24 -1.64
CA LYS A 65 22.14 10.98 -1.56
C LYS A 65 21.49 10.60 -2.90
N MET A 66 20.92 11.56 -3.61
CA MET A 66 20.36 11.36 -4.96
C MET A 66 21.42 10.87 -5.95
N LYS A 67 22.64 11.43 -5.94
CA LYS A 67 23.74 10.98 -6.81
C LYS A 67 24.10 9.52 -6.57
N ASN A 68 24.08 9.07 -5.31
CA ASN A 68 24.55 7.75 -4.91
C ASN A 68 23.44 6.69 -4.89
N SER A 69 22.24 7.01 -5.37
CA SER A 69 21.14 6.04 -5.47
C SER A 69 21.22 5.21 -6.75
N ASP A 70 20.77 3.97 -6.70
CA ASP A 70 20.60 3.11 -7.88
C ASP A 70 19.68 3.78 -8.92
N GLY A 71 20.14 3.90 -10.18
CA GLY A 71 19.38 4.54 -11.27
C GLY A 71 19.64 6.05 -11.45
N ALA A 72 20.53 6.65 -10.66
CA ALA A 72 20.90 8.06 -10.79
C ALA A 72 21.46 8.41 -12.19
N ASP A 73 22.32 7.55 -12.74
CA ASP A 73 22.91 7.75 -14.06
C ASP A 73 21.85 7.69 -15.18
N GLU A 74 20.87 6.77 -15.07
CA GLU A 74 19.76 6.65 -16.02
C GLU A 74 18.86 7.89 -15.98
N ALA A 75 18.47 8.34 -14.79
CA ALA A 75 17.66 9.55 -14.62
C ALA A 75 18.37 10.82 -15.13
N CYS A 76 19.68 10.94 -14.89
CA CYS A 76 20.48 12.04 -15.43
C CYS A 76 20.53 12.00 -16.96
N ASN A 77 20.75 10.83 -17.56
CA ASN A 77 20.76 10.67 -19.01
C ASN A 77 19.39 10.98 -19.63
N GLU A 78 18.30 10.57 -18.99
CA GLU A 78 16.94 10.84 -19.45
C GLU A 78 16.63 12.35 -19.43
N LEU A 79 17.07 13.08 -18.39
CA LEU A 79 16.91 14.54 -18.33
C LEU A 79 17.65 15.28 -19.44
N LEU A 80 18.82 14.80 -19.86
CA LEU A 80 19.55 15.39 -20.98
C LEU A 80 18.81 15.21 -22.31
N VAL A 81 18.12 14.08 -22.47
CA VAL A 81 17.30 13.81 -23.67
C VAL A 81 16.03 14.68 -23.66
N MET A 82 15.38 14.83 -22.50
CA MET A 82 14.15 15.61 -22.35
C MET A 82 14.37 17.13 -22.36
N TYR A 83 15.50 17.61 -21.84
CA TYR A 83 15.85 19.03 -21.76
C TYR A 83 17.18 19.30 -22.44
N PRO A 84 17.25 19.27 -23.78
CA PRO A 84 18.39 19.75 -24.54
C PRO A 84 18.47 21.29 -24.43
N THR A 85 18.80 21.77 -23.23
CA THR A 85 18.99 23.18 -22.88
C THR A 85 20.49 23.47 -22.76
N THR A 86 20.86 24.74 -22.59
CA THR A 86 22.24 25.19 -22.42
C THR A 86 22.94 24.68 -21.15
N LYS A 87 22.21 23.97 -20.26
CA LYS A 87 22.76 23.38 -19.04
C LYS A 87 23.23 21.96 -19.34
N SER A 88 24.51 21.66 -19.13
CA SER A 88 25.10 20.35 -19.43
C SER A 88 25.12 19.42 -18.21
N LEU A 89 25.28 18.12 -18.44
CA LEU A 89 25.58 17.14 -17.39
C LEU A 89 26.83 17.53 -16.60
N ASP A 90 27.77 18.20 -17.25
CA ASP A 90 28.99 18.72 -16.62
C ASP A 90 28.67 19.76 -15.55
N GLU A 91 27.68 20.64 -15.75
CA GLU A 91 27.31 21.64 -14.74
C GLU A 91 26.72 21.00 -13.48
N LEU A 92 25.91 19.94 -13.64
CA LEU A 92 25.36 19.14 -12.53
C LEU A 92 26.47 18.38 -11.81
N ASN A 93 27.37 17.73 -12.55
CA ASN A 93 28.54 17.06 -12.01
C ASN A 93 29.46 18.03 -11.26
N GLU A 94 29.66 19.23 -11.78
CA GLU A 94 30.41 20.29 -11.12
C GLU A 94 29.73 20.76 -9.84
N LEU A 95 28.40 20.96 -9.83
CA LEU A 95 27.68 21.27 -8.59
C LEU A 95 27.87 20.15 -7.57
N MET A 96 27.77 18.88 -7.98
CA MET A 96 27.93 17.74 -7.09
C MET A 96 29.35 17.66 -6.51
N ILE A 97 30.38 17.86 -7.35
CA ILE A 97 31.79 17.91 -6.91
C ILE A 97 32.05 19.11 -6.00
N TYR A 98 31.49 20.27 -6.34
CA TYR A 98 31.62 21.49 -5.55
C TYR A 98 30.96 21.34 -4.18
N ALA A 99 29.75 20.79 -4.14
CA ALA A 99 29.00 20.51 -2.93
C ALA A 99 29.73 19.50 -2.03
N GLU A 100 30.28 18.43 -2.60
CA GLU A 100 31.10 17.44 -1.88
C GLU A 100 32.38 18.07 -1.29
N LYS A 101 33.13 18.83 -2.10
CA LYS A 101 34.40 19.44 -1.68
C LYS A 101 34.24 20.60 -0.70
N GLN A 102 33.29 21.51 -0.93
CA GLN A 102 33.19 22.77 -0.18
C GLN A 102 32.28 22.67 1.05
N VAL A 103 31.22 21.87 0.98
CA VAL A 103 30.16 21.87 2.00
C VAL A 103 30.29 20.64 2.88
N TYR A 104 30.39 19.46 2.26
CA TYR A 104 30.33 18.20 2.97
C TYR A 104 31.51 17.97 3.93
N SER A 105 32.74 18.25 3.47
CA SER A 105 33.95 18.07 4.28
C SER A 105 34.17 19.19 5.31
N LYS A 106 33.78 20.42 4.98
CA LYS A 106 34.10 21.62 5.76
C LYS A 106 33.01 22.00 6.75
N TRP A 107 31.73 21.83 6.39
CA TRP A 107 30.59 22.37 7.18
C TRP A 107 29.86 21.32 8.00
N ARG A 108 30.19 20.04 7.82
CA ARG A 108 29.56 18.95 8.56
C ARG A 108 29.63 19.17 10.07
N LYS A 109 30.82 19.47 10.59
CA LYS A 109 31.01 19.69 12.03
C LYS A 109 30.15 20.84 12.55
N ASP A 110 30.21 22.00 11.89
CA ASP A 110 29.40 23.17 12.28
C ASP A 110 27.89 22.89 12.19
N THR A 111 27.47 22.06 11.23
CA THR A 111 26.06 21.65 11.08
C THR A 111 25.64 20.70 12.20
N VAL A 112 26.50 19.75 12.57
CA VAL A 112 26.29 18.85 13.71
C VAL A 112 26.18 19.67 15.01
N ASP A 113 27.11 20.62 15.22
CA ASP A 113 27.10 21.50 16.39
C ASP A 113 25.80 22.33 16.42
N TYR A 114 25.41 22.93 15.29
CA TYR A 114 24.14 23.66 15.16
C TYR A 114 22.92 22.79 15.52
N ILE A 115 22.85 21.56 15.01
CA ILE A 115 21.73 20.64 15.30
C ILE A 115 21.71 20.28 16.80
N ASN A 116 22.86 19.97 17.40
CA ASN A 116 22.94 19.66 18.83
C ASN A 116 22.49 20.84 19.70
N ASP A 117 22.78 22.07 19.30
CA ASP A 117 22.39 23.27 20.04
C ASP A 117 20.91 23.65 19.81
N ASN A 118 20.33 23.30 18.66
CA ASN A 118 19.03 23.82 18.21
C ASN A 118 17.96 22.75 17.89
N PHE A 119 18.16 21.48 18.23
CA PHE A 119 17.23 20.40 17.83
C PHE A 119 15.78 20.63 18.26
N ASN A 120 15.54 21.20 19.45
CA ASN A 120 14.19 21.53 19.90
C ASN A 120 13.48 22.46 18.90
N TYR A 121 14.21 23.45 18.38
CA TYR A 121 13.68 24.41 17.42
C TYR A 121 13.46 23.75 16.05
N ILE A 122 14.46 23.01 15.57
CA ILE A 122 14.41 22.30 14.28
C ILE A 122 13.21 21.35 14.19
N PHE A 123 12.90 20.63 15.28
CA PHE A 123 11.86 19.60 15.26
C PHE A 123 10.50 20.04 15.77
N SER A 124 10.39 21.16 16.50
CA SER A 124 9.15 21.61 17.13
C SER A 124 8.53 22.85 16.48
N ASP A 125 9.32 23.69 15.78
CA ASP A 125 8.79 24.85 15.08
C ASP A 125 8.16 24.43 13.74
N GLU A 126 6.93 24.89 13.50
CA GLU A 126 6.18 24.59 12.28
C GLU A 126 6.89 25.08 11.01
N SER A 127 7.62 26.19 11.11
CA SER A 127 8.44 26.77 10.03
C SER A 127 9.62 25.88 9.65
N TYR A 128 9.97 24.91 10.50
CA TYR A 128 11.09 23.99 10.36
C TYR A 128 10.66 22.56 10.07
N LYS A 129 9.36 22.28 10.04
CA LYS A 129 8.79 20.94 9.84
C LYS A 129 9.34 20.23 8.59
N MET A 130 9.55 20.97 7.50
CA MET A 130 10.13 20.43 6.25
C MET A 130 11.56 19.91 6.40
N PHE A 131 12.31 20.38 7.40
CA PHE A 131 13.68 19.95 7.65
C PHE A 131 13.80 18.80 8.66
N SER A 132 12.71 18.46 9.36
CA SER A 132 12.70 17.41 10.38
C SER A 132 13.22 16.07 9.84
N MET A 133 12.60 15.51 8.80
CA MET A 133 13.03 14.22 8.24
C MET A 133 14.46 14.26 7.65
N PRO A 134 14.84 15.26 6.82
CA PRO A 134 16.22 15.36 6.35
C PRO A 134 17.26 15.42 7.47
N THR A 135 16.93 16.08 8.58
CA THR A 135 17.81 16.16 9.75
C THR A 135 17.96 14.80 10.43
N LEU A 136 16.86 14.03 10.55
CA LEU A 136 16.91 12.68 11.09
C LEU A 136 17.75 11.74 10.20
N ASP A 137 17.67 11.87 8.88
CA ASP A 137 18.50 11.09 7.95
C ASP A 137 19.99 11.44 8.08
N LEU A 138 20.30 12.73 8.26
CA LEU A 138 21.67 13.15 8.56
C LEU A 138 22.17 12.56 9.88
N ILE A 139 21.31 12.53 10.91
CA ILE A 139 21.62 11.91 12.21
C ILE A 139 21.87 10.42 12.06
N ARG A 140 21.06 9.74 11.24
CA ARG A 140 21.20 8.30 10.93
C ARG A 140 22.51 7.98 10.23
N GLU A 141 23.00 8.87 9.36
CA GLU A 141 24.29 8.72 8.69
C GLU A 141 25.47 8.93 9.65
N TYR A 142 25.39 9.95 10.52
CA TYR A 142 26.51 10.41 11.34
C TYR A 142 26.33 10.18 12.83
N GLN A 143 25.87 8.99 13.16
CA GLN A 143 25.35 8.70 14.49
C GLN A 143 26.31 9.02 15.64
N SER A 144 27.61 8.78 15.45
CA SER A 144 28.63 8.97 16.47
C SER A 144 28.94 10.44 16.80
N GLU A 145 28.45 11.39 16.02
CA GLU A 145 28.77 12.81 16.17
C GLU A 145 27.70 13.59 16.94
N PHE A 146 26.53 12.98 17.16
CA PHE A 146 25.42 13.63 17.84
C PHE A 146 25.39 13.34 19.34
N SER A 147 24.88 14.32 20.09
CA SER A 147 24.81 14.27 21.55
C SER A 147 23.79 13.25 22.05
N SER A 148 24.05 12.66 23.22
CA SER A 148 23.08 11.78 23.91
C SER A 148 21.78 12.49 24.26
N SER A 149 21.83 13.81 24.53
CA SER A 149 20.64 14.64 24.74
C SER A 149 19.71 14.66 23.52
N LEU A 150 20.28 14.74 22.31
CA LEU A 150 19.50 14.68 21.07
C LEU A 150 18.83 13.32 20.91
N TYR A 151 19.57 12.23 21.14
CA TYR A 151 19.00 10.87 21.07
C TYR A 151 17.89 10.65 22.10
N GLY A 152 18.07 11.11 23.34
CA GLY A 152 17.02 11.06 24.35
C GLY A 152 15.77 11.86 23.95
N TRP A 153 15.94 12.97 23.23
CA TRP A 153 14.83 13.75 22.69
C TRP A 153 14.10 13.00 21.57
N ILE A 154 14.84 12.44 20.60
CA ILE A 154 14.30 11.68 19.47
C ILE A 154 13.54 10.45 20.00
N ALA A 155 14.10 9.74 20.98
CA ALA A 155 13.47 8.57 21.58
C ALA A 155 12.09 8.86 22.20
N LYS A 156 11.86 10.09 22.68
CA LYS A 156 10.58 10.52 23.28
C LYS A 156 9.60 11.09 22.26
N ASN A 157 10.09 11.92 21.34
CA ASN A 157 9.22 12.73 20.48
C ASN A 157 9.10 12.20 19.04
N LYS A 158 10.04 11.36 18.61
CA LYS A 158 10.14 10.76 17.27
C LYS A 158 10.46 9.27 17.37
N THR A 159 9.90 8.60 18.38
CA THR A 159 10.13 7.18 18.72
C THR A 159 10.00 6.27 17.51
N PHE A 160 9.01 6.53 16.65
CA PHE A 160 8.75 5.76 15.44
C PHE A 160 9.99 5.65 14.54
N TYR A 161 10.80 6.70 14.44
CA TYR A 161 11.96 6.73 13.55
C TYR A 161 13.07 5.80 14.04
N LEU A 162 13.32 5.76 15.36
CA LEU A 162 14.29 4.82 15.94
C LEU A 162 13.81 3.37 15.84
N ILE A 163 12.50 3.12 15.90
CA ILE A 163 11.93 1.78 15.71
C ILE A 163 12.07 1.35 14.24
N ASP A 164 11.69 2.22 13.31
CA ASP A 164 11.68 1.91 11.87
C ASP A 164 13.08 1.67 11.32
N TYR A 165 14.08 2.41 11.82
CA TYR A 165 15.49 2.31 11.43
C TYR A 165 16.39 1.70 12.53
N PHE A 166 15.84 0.83 13.39
CA PHE A 166 16.57 0.31 14.55
C PHE A 166 17.90 -0.37 14.19
N GLU A 167 17.93 -1.15 13.11
CA GLU A 167 19.15 -1.84 12.69
C GLU A 167 20.26 -0.87 12.28
N ASP A 168 19.91 0.26 11.64
CA ASP A 168 20.87 1.32 11.31
C ASP A 168 21.46 1.91 12.60
N PHE A 169 20.61 2.17 13.59
CA PHE A 169 21.02 2.77 14.88
C PHE A 169 21.59 1.79 15.90
N ARG A 170 21.61 0.48 15.59
CA ARG A 170 21.87 -0.59 16.56
C ARG A 170 23.16 -0.39 17.33
N LYS A 171 24.26 -0.01 16.65
CA LYS A 171 25.56 0.23 17.29
C LYS A 171 25.54 1.38 18.29
N THR A 172 24.73 2.39 18.04
CA THR A 172 24.61 3.60 18.86
C THR A 172 23.68 3.33 20.04
N LEU A 173 22.51 2.75 19.78
CA LEU A 173 21.52 2.41 20.81
C LEU A 173 22.04 1.37 21.81
N TYR A 174 22.85 0.40 21.37
CA TYR A 174 23.45 -0.59 22.29
C TYR A 174 24.53 -0.01 23.22
N LYS A 175 24.95 1.25 23.02
CA LYS A 175 25.87 1.98 23.90
C LYS A 175 25.14 2.91 24.87
N ASP A 176 23.89 3.25 24.59
CA ASP A 176 23.08 4.16 25.39
C ASP A 176 21.75 3.51 25.79
N LEU A 177 21.80 2.78 26.91
CA LEU A 177 20.64 2.11 27.47
C LEU A 177 19.50 3.09 27.81
N GLY A 178 19.81 4.32 28.22
CA GLY A 178 18.82 5.33 28.61
C GLY A 178 17.99 5.84 27.43
N THR A 179 18.61 5.97 26.26
CA THR A 179 17.89 6.27 25.01
C THR A 179 16.95 5.12 24.64
N VAL A 180 17.38 3.86 24.75
CA VAL A 180 16.53 2.69 24.44
C VAL A 180 15.38 2.56 25.44
N GLU A 181 15.62 2.81 26.73
CA GLU A 181 14.58 2.86 27.75
C GLU A 181 13.55 3.95 27.46
N SER A 182 14.00 5.15 27.09
CA SER A 182 13.12 6.25 26.70
C SER A 182 12.27 5.90 25.47
N MET A 183 12.87 5.19 24.50
CA MET A 183 12.19 4.74 23.28
C MET A 183 11.08 3.74 23.62
N LEU A 184 11.39 2.73 24.44
CA LEU A 184 10.40 1.72 24.84
C LEU A 184 9.28 2.32 25.71
N ASN A 185 9.60 3.25 26.60
CA ASN A 185 8.60 3.91 27.45
C ASN A 185 7.59 4.77 26.67
N ALA A 186 7.91 5.18 25.44
CA ALA A 186 6.99 5.87 24.55
C ALA A 186 6.04 4.92 23.78
N VAL A 187 6.26 3.60 23.86
CA VAL A 187 5.42 2.57 23.24
C VAL A 187 4.42 2.03 24.27
N ASN A 188 3.17 1.90 23.85
CA ASN A 188 2.08 1.35 24.66
C ASN A 188 1.33 0.25 23.87
N ILE A 189 0.29 -0.34 24.47
CA ILE A 189 -0.46 -1.41 23.80
C ILE A 189 -1.28 -0.93 22.59
N THR A 190 -1.58 0.37 22.53
CA THR A 190 -2.37 1.02 21.47
C THR A 190 -1.48 1.59 20.35
N TYR A 191 -0.19 1.26 20.35
CA TYR A 191 0.76 1.75 19.36
C TYR A 191 0.45 1.20 17.98
N ASP A 192 0.91 1.87 16.92
CA ASP A 192 0.75 1.39 15.54
C ASP A 192 1.14 -0.10 15.42
N SER A 193 0.27 -0.89 14.80
CA SER A 193 0.37 -2.34 14.81
C SER A 193 1.65 -2.85 14.13
N ASN A 194 2.06 -2.23 13.02
CA ASN A 194 3.24 -2.64 12.28
C ASN A 194 4.52 -2.30 13.05
N ARG A 195 4.59 -1.10 13.63
CA ARG A 195 5.72 -0.70 14.48
C ARG A 195 5.75 -1.46 15.80
N PHE A 196 4.61 -1.80 16.40
CA PHE A 196 4.56 -2.62 17.60
C PHE A 196 5.16 -4.02 17.34
N LYS A 197 4.87 -4.62 16.18
CA LYS A 197 5.52 -5.87 15.75
C LYS A 197 7.05 -5.71 15.71
N LYS A 198 7.57 -4.64 15.09
CA LYS A 198 9.01 -4.34 15.09
C LYS A 198 9.58 -4.19 16.50
N VAL A 199 8.87 -3.51 17.41
CA VAL A 199 9.29 -3.39 18.82
C VAL A 199 9.44 -4.77 19.47
N ILE A 200 8.49 -5.68 19.26
CA ILE A 200 8.57 -7.06 19.75
C ILE A 200 9.79 -7.79 19.17
N GLU A 201 10.09 -7.61 17.88
CA GLU A 201 11.27 -8.19 17.23
C GLU A 201 12.58 -7.63 17.83
N ILE A 202 12.64 -6.31 18.06
CA ILE A 202 13.78 -5.62 18.68
C ILE A 202 14.07 -6.19 20.07
N ILE A 203 13.08 -6.21 20.97
CA ILE A 203 13.27 -6.70 22.34
C ILE A 203 13.57 -8.21 22.36
N ASN A 204 13.08 -8.96 21.35
CA ASN A 204 13.43 -10.36 21.19
C ASN A 204 14.91 -10.56 20.81
N GLY A 205 15.50 -9.61 20.08
CA GLY A 205 16.91 -9.59 19.69
C GLY A 205 17.88 -9.13 20.77
N PHE A 206 17.40 -8.70 21.94
CA PHE A 206 18.27 -8.28 23.05
C PHE A 206 19.01 -9.46 23.68
N GLN A 207 20.35 -9.42 23.59
CA GLN A 207 21.23 -10.49 24.09
C GLN A 207 21.94 -10.16 25.40
N LYS A 208 22.27 -8.89 25.64
CA LYS A 208 22.97 -8.42 26.86
C LYS A 208 22.00 -8.33 28.04
N ASP A 209 22.48 -8.63 29.25
CA ASP A 209 21.63 -8.74 30.44
C ASP A 209 20.92 -7.42 30.80
N ASP A 210 21.59 -6.27 30.70
CA ASP A 210 20.96 -4.96 30.94
C ASP A 210 19.78 -4.69 29.99
N PHE A 211 19.91 -5.10 28.73
CA PHE A 211 18.85 -4.94 27.73
C PHE A 211 17.73 -5.98 27.91
N LYS A 212 18.05 -7.19 28.36
CA LYS A 212 17.03 -8.19 28.75
C LYS A 212 16.21 -7.68 29.93
N ASN A 213 16.87 -7.18 30.98
CA ASN A 213 16.21 -6.57 32.13
C ASN A 213 15.31 -5.40 31.72
N LEU A 214 15.75 -4.59 30.75
CA LEU A 214 14.94 -3.52 30.18
C LEU A 214 13.72 -4.05 29.41
N SER A 215 13.91 -5.09 28.58
CA SER A 215 12.82 -5.80 27.90
C SER A 215 11.79 -6.31 28.90
N ASP A 216 12.23 -6.95 29.98
CA ASP A 216 11.33 -7.54 30.98
C ASP A 216 10.53 -6.45 31.70
N LYS A 217 11.15 -5.32 32.08
CA LYS A 217 10.44 -4.15 32.63
C LYS A 217 9.41 -3.57 31.66
N PHE A 218 9.76 -3.45 30.38
CA PHE A 218 8.86 -2.95 29.35
C PHE A 218 7.66 -3.88 29.16
N VAL A 219 7.93 -5.18 29.07
CA VAL A 219 6.90 -6.23 29.00
C VAL A 219 5.97 -6.15 30.20
N ASP A 220 6.49 -6.06 31.42
CA ASP A 220 5.68 -5.94 32.63
C ASP A 220 4.78 -4.69 32.61
N SER A 221 5.28 -3.58 32.06
CA SER A 221 4.48 -2.37 31.86
C SER A 221 3.32 -2.62 30.89
N LEU A 222 3.56 -3.29 29.76
CA LEU A 222 2.52 -3.64 28.80
C LEU A 222 1.49 -4.60 29.40
N VAL A 223 1.93 -5.61 30.16
CA VAL A 223 1.02 -6.53 30.86
C VAL A 223 0.10 -5.76 31.81
N LYS A 224 0.64 -4.84 32.61
CA LYS A 224 -0.16 -3.99 33.51
C LYS A 224 -1.17 -3.11 32.77
N GLN A 225 -0.80 -2.57 31.60
CA GLN A 225 -1.74 -1.81 30.76
C GLN A 225 -2.88 -2.69 30.26
N ILE A 226 -2.59 -3.93 29.86
CA ILE A 226 -3.61 -4.90 29.47
C ILE A 226 -4.50 -5.25 30.65
N GLU A 227 -3.96 -5.36 31.86
CA GLU A 227 -4.73 -5.67 33.06
C GLU A 227 -5.70 -4.55 33.45
N SER A 228 -5.26 -3.30 33.36
CA SER A 228 -5.98 -2.09 33.79
C SER A 228 -6.98 -1.53 32.78
N ASN A 229 -6.81 -1.83 31.48
CA ASN A 229 -7.70 -1.36 30.43
C ASN A 229 -8.71 -2.43 29.99
N ASP A 230 -9.88 -1.98 29.57
CA ASP A 230 -10.83 -2.83 28.85
C ASP A 230 -10.28 -3.18 27.46
N LEU A 231 -10.57 -4.40 27.00
CA LEU A 231 -10.14 -4.89 25.69
C LEU A 231 -10.96 -4.20 24.60
N THR A 232 -10.31 -3.37 23.79
CA THR A 232 -10.87 -2.85 22.53
C THR A 232 -10.39 -3.71 21.35
N GLU A 233 -11.11 -3.65 20.24
CA GLU A 233 -10.78 -4.40 19.01
C GLU A 233 -9.42 -3.97 18.44
N ASP A 234 -9.14 -2.66 18.43
CA ASP A 234 -7.87 -2.09 17.96
C ASP A 234 -6.64 -2.61 18.73
N ASN A 235 -6.81 -2.82 20.04
CA ASN A 235 -5.72 -3.29 20.90
C ASN A 235 -5.56 -4.82 20.86
N CYS A 236 -6.56 -5.57 20.39
CA CYS A 236 -6.50 -7.03 20.34
C CYS A 236 -5.34 -7.53 19.47
N VAL A 237 -5.03 -6.84 18.38
CA VAL A 237 -3.93 -7.22 17.46
C VAL A 237 -2.58 -7.17 18.17
N ASN A 238 -2.29 -6.08 18.88
CA ASN A 238 -1.03 -5.92 19.62
C ASN A 238 -0.96 -6.82 20.84
N ILE A 239 -2.07 -7.03 21.54
CA ILE A 239 -2.16 -7.97 22.65
C ILE A 239 -1.87 -9.40 22.18
N ARG A 240 -2.36 -9.78 20.99
CA ARG A 240 -2.07 -11.09 20.39
C ARG A 240 -0.58 -11.22 20.03
N LYS A 241 0.04 -10.18 19.46
CA LYS A 241 1.50 -10.15 19.20
C LYS A 241 2.31 -10.31 20.49
N LEU A 242 1.94 -9.58 21.55
CA LEU A 242 2.58 -9.71 22.86
C LEU A 242 2.36 -11.10 23.45
N TYR A 243 1.14 -11.66 23.37
CA TYR A 243 0.84 -13.02 23.82
C TYR A 243 1.77 -14.05 23.14
N LEU A 244 1.88 -14.02 21.81
CA LEU A 244 2.74 -14.95 21.07
C LEU A 244 4.21 -14.83 21.50
N TYR A 245 4.68 -13.60 21.73
CA TYR A 245 6.01 -13.35 22.26
C TYR A 245 6.22 -13.96 23.66
N LEU A 246 5.25 -13.77 24.56
CA LEU A 246 5.28 -14.30 25.93
C LEU A 246 5.18 -15.83 25.96
N GLU A 247 4.33 -16.42 25.13
CA GLU A 247 4.17 -17.86 24.97
C GLU A 247 5.47 -18.51 24.51
N LYS A 248 6.12 -17.94 23.47
CA LYS A 248 7.42 -18.40 22.99
C LYS A 248 8.48 -18.40 24.08
N ARG A 249 8.42 -17.45 25.01
CA ARG A 249 9.33 -17.34 26.17
C ARG A 249 8.89 -18.13 27.40
N LYS A 250 7.74 -18.82 27.35
CA LYS A 250 7.13 -19.51 28.50
C LYS A 250 6.91 -18.58 29.70
N HIS A 251 6.58 -17.32 29.44
CA HIS A 251 6.35 -16.33 30.47
C HIS A 251 5.04 -16.63 31.24
N PRO A 252 5.01 -16.50 32.58
CA PRO A 252 3.83 -16.86 33.38
C PRO A 252 2.57 -16.07 33.02
N GLU A 253 2.73 -14.82 32.61
CA GLU A 253 1.61 -13.93 32.23
C GLU A 253 0.94 -14.33 30.91
N ALA A 254 1.58 -15.17 30.07
CA ALA A 254 1.01 -15.61 28.79
C ALA A 254 -0.37 -16.26 28.98
N LYS A 255 -0.51 -17.12 30.01
CA LYS A 255 -1.79 -17.80 30.32
C LYS A 255 -2.89 -16.84 30.73
N ARG A 256 -2.55 -15.76 31.46
CA ARG A 256 -3.53 -14.75 31.90
C ARG A 256 -3.99 -13.89 30.72
N ILE A 257 -3.07 -13.50 29.85
CA ILE A 257 -3.39 -12.74 28.64
C ILE A 257 -4.23 -13.59 27.69
N GLN A 258 -3.90 -14.88 27.54
CA GLN A 258 -4.72 -15.83 26.78
C GLN A 258 -6.16 -15.87 27.29
N GLN A 259 -6.36 -15.99 28.61
CA GLN A 259 -7.70 -15.97 29.20
C GLN A 259 -8.45 -14.65 28.96
N LYS A 260 -7.74 -13.52 28.91
CA LYS A 260 -8.33 -12.23 28.54
C LYS A 260 -8.71 -12.20 27.06
N LEU A 261 -7.87 -12.70 26.15
CA LEU A 261 -8.18 -12.85 24.72
C LEU A 261 -9.35 -13.84 24.49
N ASP A 262 -9.45 -14.91 25.27
CA ASP A 262 -10.56 -15.85 25.23
C ASP A 262 -11.87 -15.24 25.79
N ARG A 263 -11.76 -14.22 26.65
CA ARG A 263 -12.91 -13.42 27.08
C ARG A 263 -13.27 -12.36 26.04
N SER A 264 -12.32 -11.77 25.32
CA SER A 264 -12.65 -10.90 24.18
C SER A 264 -13.24 -11.68 23.02
N SER A 265 -12.89 -12.96 22.80
CA SER A 265 -13.63 -13.81 21.85
C SER A 265 -15.07 -14.10 22.30
N LYS A 266 -15.36 -14.04 23.62
CA LYS A 266 -16.75 -13.96 24.13
C LYS A 266 -17.36 -12.58 23.91
N TYR A 267 -16.59 -11.50 23.90
CA TYR A 267 -17.02 -10.17 23.49
C TYR A 267 -17.33 -10.11 21.99
N SER A 268 -16.59 -10.82 21.12
CA SER A 268 -16.96 -11.05 19.71
C SER A 268 -18.28 -11.82 19.59
N LYS A 269 -18.53 -12.80 20.48
CA LYS A 269 -19.86 -13.44 20.61
C LYS A 269 -20.92 -12.50 21.15
N GLN A 270 -20.54 -11.53 21.98
CA GLN A 270 -21.41 -10.51 22.55
C GLN A 270 -21.71 -9.39 21.54
N LEU A 271 -20.78 -8.98 20.68
CA LEU A 271 -20.96 -8.16 19.47
C LEU A 271 -21.78 -8.92 18.42
N ALA A 272 -21.63 -10.23 18.29
CA ALA A 272 -22.57 -11.03 17.51
C ALA A 272 -23.99 -11.05 18.10
N HIS A 273 -24.15 -10.75 19.40
CA HIS A 273 -25.45 -10.65 20.10
C HIS A 273 -25.97 -9.21 20.32
N GLN A 274 -25.10 -8.19 20.35
CA GLN A 274 -25.37 -6.79 20.72
C GLN A 274 -24.84 -5.78 19.70
N GLY A 275 -23.96 -6.20 18.79
CA GLY A 275 -23.54 -5.42 17.63
C GLY A 275 -24.67 -5.35 16.60
N CYS A 276 -24.51 -4.46 15.63
CA CYS A 276 -25.45 -4.38 14.52
C CYS A 276 -25.19 -5.56 13.59
N ARG A 277 -26.10 -6.53 13.57
CA ARG A 277 -26.13 -7.55 12.50
C ARG A 277 -26.58 -6.85 11.22
N VAL A 278 -25.63 -6.54 10.34
CA VAL A 278 -25.96 -6.18 8.96
C VAL A 278 -26.50 -7.45 8.31
N THR A 279 -27.81 -7.47 8.11
CA THR A 279 -28.47 -8.55 7.38
C THR A 279 -28.78 -7.97 6.02
N MET A 280 -27.90 -8.23 5.05
CA MET A 280 -28.15 -7.85 3.68
C MET A 280 -29.09 -8.88 3.06
N ASN A 281 -30.29 -8.45 2.68
CA ASN A 281 -31.15 -9.30 1.88
C ASN A 281 -30.63 -9.25 0.45
N ILE A 282 -30.00 -10.34 0.03
CA ILE A 282 -29.51 -10.47 -1.34
C ILE A 282 -30.74 -10.63 -2.23
N ASP A 283 -31.19 -9.54 -2.86
CA ASP A 283 -32.32 -9.57 -3.80
C ASP A 283 -31.93 -10.22 -5.15
N PHE A 284 -30.75 -10.85 -5.23
CA PHE A 284 -30.36 -11.74 -6.31
C PHE A 284 -31.02 -13.11 -6.14
N ARG A 285 -32.05 -13.35 -6.92
CA ARG A 285 -32.74 -14.64 -6.95
C ARG A 285 -32.27 -15.43 -8.15
N ILE A 286 -31.46 -16.45 -7.90
CA ILE A 286 -31.00 -17.42 -8.92
C ILE A 286 -32.14 -17.90 -9.84
N THR A 287 -33.32 -18.15 -9.26
CA THR A 287 -34.50 -18.62 -9.99
C THR A 287 -35.14 -17.58 -10.91
N GLU A 288 -34.90 -16.29 -10.66
CA GLU A 288 -35.31 -15.18 -11.53
C GLU A 288 -34.20 -14.84 -12.52
N TRP A 289 -32.93 -14.92 -12.09
CA TRP A 289 -31.76 -14.75 -12.93
C TRP A 289 -31.75 -15.72 -14.13
N ILE A 290 -31.93 -17.03 -13.92
CA ILE A 290 -31.98 -18.02 -15.03
C ILE A 290 -33.11 -17.72 -16.05
N LYS A 291 -34.13 -16.95 -15.69
CA LYS A 291 -35.24 -16.60 -16.59
C LYS A 291 -34.96 -15.37 -17.46
N GLN A 292 -33.88 -14.64 -17.19
CA GLN A 292 -33.50 -13.49 -18.01
C GLN A 292 -33.03 -13.92 -19.41
N PRO A 293 -33.02 -13.02 -20.41
CA PRO A 293 -32.32 -13.26 -21.67
C PRO A 293 -30.84 -13.58 -21.45
N ALA A 294 -30.24 -14.45 -22.27
CA ALA A 294 -28.86 -14.94 -22.10
C ALA A 294 -27.83 -13.82 -21.85
N ASP A 295 -27.83 -12.77 -22.66
CA ASP A 295 -26.90 -11.64 -22.51
C ASP A 295 -27.11 -10.90 -21.17
N GLN A 296 -28.37 -10.77 -20.73
CA GLN A 296 -28.70 -10.13 -19.45
C GLN A 296 -28.36 -11.03 -18.26
N GLN A 297 -28.51 -12.36 -18.40
CA GLN A 297 -28.07 -13.31 -17.38
C GLN A 297 -26.59 -13.06 -17.08
N MET A 298 -25.75 -13.04 -18.11
CA MET A 298 -24.31 -12.90 -17.89
C MET A 298 -23.95 -11.52 -17.34
N LEU A 299 -24.43 -10.44 -17.97
CA LEU A 299 -24.12 -9.06 -17.56
C LEU A 299 -24.62 -8.74 -16.15
N SER A 300 -25.82 -9.19 -15.76
CA SER A 300 -26.41 -8.88 -14.45
C SER A 300 -25.67 -9.47 -13.24
N LEU A 301 -24.74 -10.41 -13.46
CA LEU A 301 -23.89 -10.95 -12.39
C LEU A 301 -22.90 -9.90 -11.86
N THR A 302 -22.48 -8.94 -12.69
CA THR A 302 -21.41 -7.98 -12.36
C THR A 302 -21.70 -6.54 -12.77
N HIS A 303 -22.74 -6.32 -13.58
CA HIS A 303 -23.16 -5.00 -14.05
C HIS A 303 -24.64 -4.77 -13.77
N MET A 304 -25.03 -3.51 -13.62
CA MET A 304 -26.41 -3.08 -13.51
C MET A 304 -26.78 -2.15 -14.66
N LEU A 305 -28.04 -2.20 -15.09
CA LEU A 305 -28.55 -1.31 -16.13
C LEU A 305 -28.98 0.02 -15.48
N ASP A 306 -28.21 1.08 -15.68
CA ASP A 306 -28.53 2.44 -15.25
C ASP A 306 -28.76 3.34 -16.47
N ASN A 307 -29.93 3.98 -16.54
CA ASN A 307 -30.33 4.87 -17.63
C ASN A 307 -30.11 4.27 -19.05
N GLY A 308 -30.32 2.96 -19.18
CA GLY A 308 -30.15 2.23 -20.45
C GLY A 308 -28.70 1.90 -20.80
N LYS A 309 -27.75 2.11 -19.90
CA LYS A 309 -26.34 1.72 -20.03
C LYS A 309 -25.96 0.70 -18.97
N TRP A 310 -25.14 -0.26 -19.34
CA TRP A 310 -24.53 -1.17 -18.36
C TRP A 310 -23.43 -0.43 -17.62
N VAL A 311 -23.50 -0.44 -16.29
CA VAL A 311 -22.53 0.15 -15.39
C VAL A 311 -22.01 -0.94 -14.46
N ASN A 312 -20.71 -0.99 -14.24
CA ASN A 312 -20.08 -2.01 -13.43
C ASN A 312 -20.44 -1.84 -11.94
N CYS A 313 -20.71 -2.93 -11.23
CA CYS A 313 -21.05 -2.86 -9.81
C CYS A 313 -19.84 -2.52 -8.92
N LEU A 314 -18.62 -2.94 -9.29
CA LEU A 314 -17.39 -2.59 -8.57
C LEU A 314 -17.08 -1.09 -8.63
N ASP A 315 -17.46 -0.41 -9.72
CA ASP A 315 -17.33 1.04 -9.83
C ASP A 315 -18.11 1.78 -8.74
N TYR A 316 -19.28 1.26 -8.35
CA TYR A 316 -20.11 1.90 -7.32
C TYR A 316 -19.50 1.77 -5.92
N SER A 317 -18.82 0.67 -5.63
CA SER A 317 -18.19 0.41 -4.32
C SER A 317 -17.12 1.44 -3.96
N LEU A 318 -16.55 2.13 -4.96
CA LEU A 318 -15.52 3.15 -4.79
C LEU A 318 -15.99 4.60 -4.96
N GLN A 319 -17.23 4.82 -5.42
CA GLN A 319 -17.73 6.18 -5.66
C GLN A 319 -18.08 6.90 -4.35
N VAL A 320 -17.68 8.16 -4.24
CA VAL A 320 -18.13 9.06 -3.16
C VAL A 320 -19.64 9.25 -3.29
N PRO A 321 -20.43 9.15 -2.21
CA PRO A 321 -21.88 9.39 -2.28
C PRO A 321 -22.13 10.78 -2.84
N SER A 322 -22.92 10.87 -3.91
CA SER A 322 -23.47 12.14 -4.37
C SER A 322 -24.93 12.19 -3.94
N ASP A 323 -25.37 13.32 -3.36
CA ASP A 323 -26.68 13.60 -2.73
C ASP A 323 -27.96 13.23 -3.54
N ASN A 324 -27.85 12.64 -4.72
CA ASN A 324 -28.97 12.31 -5.62
C ASN A 324 -29.02 10.82 -6.05
N ARG A 325 -28.40 9.88 -5.34
CA ARG A 325 -28.38 8.47 -5.76
C ARG A 325 -29.28 7.59 -4.90
N SER A 326 -30.46 7.29 -5.43
CA SER A 326 -31.46 6.37 -4.86
C SER A 326 -31.12 4.91 -5.15
N VAL A 327 -30.00 4.42 -4.60
CA VAL A 327 -29.85 2.98 -4.35
C VAL A 327 -29.84 2.85 -2.84
N ASP A 328 -30.85 2.16 -2.29
CA ASP A 328 -31.11 1.99 -0.86
C ASP A 328 -29.97 1.22 -0.13
N LEU A 329 -28.77 1.81 -0.07
CA LEU A 329 -27.74 1.51 0.91
C LEU A 329 -27.68 2.71 1.84
N ASP A 330 -28.58 2.68 2.83
CA ASP A 330 -28.84 3.70 3.86
C ASP A 330 -27.65 3.83 4.86
N HIS A 331 -26.43 3.96 4.34
CA HIS A 331 -25.16 4.06 5.09
C HIS A 331 -24.57 5.49 5.08
N GLU A 332 -25.23 6.44 4.41
CA GLU A 332 -24.69 7.77 4.06
C GLU A 332 -24.24 8.63 5.25
N SER A 333 -24.81 8.46 6.44
CA SER A 333 -24.51 9.36 7.57
C SER A 333 -23.44 8.88 8.56
N LYS A 334 -22.92 7.65 8.43
CA LYS A 334 -21.95 7.06 9.39
C LYS A 334 -20.55 6.83 8.85
N ASN A 335 -20.38 6.70 7.53
CA ASN A 335 -19.08 6.39 6.91
C ASN A 335 -18.09 7.58 6.92
N LEU A 336 -18.60 8.82 7.03
CA LEU A 336 -17.76 10.01 7.23
C LEU A 336 -16.86 9.91 8.47
N LEU A 337 -17.28 9.21 9.54
CA LEU A 337 -16.48 9.07 10.76
C LEU A 337 -15.27 8.12 10.60
N LEU A 338 -15.37 7.10 9.73
CA LEU A 338 -14.27 6.19 9.42
C LEU A 338 -13.19 6.88 8.59
N ASP A 339 -13.58 7.83 7.73
CA ASP A 339 -12.66 8.57 6.87
C ASP A 339 -12.07 9.84 7.55
N ILE A 340 -12.56 10.23 8.73
CA ILE A 340 -12.11 11.46 9.44
C ILE A 340 -10.64 11.38 9.85
N GLU A 341 -10.11 10.19 10.17
CA GLU A 341 -8.70 10.03 10.58
C GLU A 341 -7.69 10.13 9.42
N GLU A 342 -8.12 10.02 8.16
CA GLU A 342 -7.23 10.07 6.98
C GLU A 342 -7.10 11.49 6.37
N SER A 343 -7.91 12.45 6.82
CA SER A 343 -8.19 13.70 6.10
C SER A 343 -7.30 14.92 6.39
N ASN A 344 -6.01 14.73 6.69
CA ASN A 344 -5.04 15.85 6.73
C ASN A 344 -4.03 15.87 5.59
N ILE A 345 -4.13 14.96 4.61
CA ILE A 345 -3.32 15.00 3.39
C ILE A 345 -4.27 14.98 2.19
N ALA A 346 -4.51 16.15 1.61
CA ALA A 346 -5.44 16.36 0.48
C ALA A 346 -5.05 15.64 -0.83
N ASN A 347 -4.05 14.76 -0.82
CA ASN A 347 -3.45 14.12 -1.99
C ASN A 347 -3.21 12.59 -1.84
N SER A 348 -3.73 11.91 -0.80
CA SER A 348 -3.54 10.44 -0.75
C SER A 348 -4.31 9.80 -1.91
N LYS A 349 -3.58 9.07 -2.76
CA LYS A 349 -4.15 8.27 -3.86
C LYS A 349 -4.63 6.89 -3.39
N THR A 350 -4.51 6.62 -2.09
CA THR A 350 -4.85 5.38 -1.40
C THR A 350 -6.37 5.17 -1.34
N TYR A 351 -6.79 3.91 -1.15
CA TYR A 351 -8.18 3.62 -0.79
C TYR A 351 -8.49 4.23 0.57
N LYS A 352 -9.68 4.80 0.69
CA LYS A 352 -10.23 5.15 2.00
C LYS A 352 -10.58 3.90 2.79
N SER A 353 -10.50 3.96 4.11
CA SER A 353 -10.94 2.87 4.97
C SER A 353 -12.37 2.39 4.66
N SER A 354 -13.32 3.31 4.39
CA SER A 354 -14.68 2.98 3.96
C SER A 354 -14.77 2.29 2.60
N GLN A 355 -13.87 2.61 1.66
CA GLN A 355 -13.81 1.99 0.34
C GLN A 355 -13.34 0.53 0.42
N ILE A 356 -12.34 0.26 1.27
CA ILE A 356 -11.89 -1.12 1.53
C ILE A 356 -13.00 -1.94 2.17
N GLU A 357 -13.74 -1.37 3.12
CA GLU A 357 -14.87 -2.05 3.75
C GLU A 357 -15.98 -2.37 2.73
N ASN A 358 -16.33 -1.42 1.85
CA ASN A 358 -17.29 -1.66 0.78
C ASN A 358 -16.85 -2.75 -0.20
N LEU A 359 -15.58 -2.75 -0.61
CA LEU A 359 -15.02 -3.79 -1.47
C LEU A 359 -15.04 -5.16 -0.79
N THR A 360 -14.82 -5.21 0.52
CA THR A 360 -14.88 -6.45 1.32
C THR A 360 -16.31 -6.98 1.39
N ILE A 361 -17.30 -6.11 1.59
CA ILE A 361 -18.72 -6.49 1.58
C ILE A 361 -19.14 -7.01 0.21
N GLU A 362 -18.75 -6.32 -0.86
CA GLU A 362 -19.07 -6.71 -2.23
C GLU A 362 -18.42 -8.05 -2.59
N SER A 363 -17.15 -8.28 -2.22
CA SER A 363 -16.50 -9.57 -2.43
C SER A 363 -17.25 -10.69 -1.71
N TYR A 364 -17.59 -10.51 -0.43
CA TYR A 364 -18.34 -11.51 0.32
C TYR A 364 -19.71 -11.82 -0.32
N LEU A 365 -20.41 -10.81 -0.83
CA LEU A 365 -21.67 -10.98 -1.54
C LEU A 365 -21.48 -11.83 -2.80
N LYS A 366 -20.45 -11.53 -3.59
CA LYS A 366 -20.20 -12.18 -4.88
C LYS A 366 -19.64 -13.58 -4.70
N GLU A 367 -18.80 -13.81 -3.70
CA GLU A 367 -18.40 -15.15 -3.26
C GLU A 367 -19.63 -16.03 -3.00
N CYS A 368 -20.64 -15.51 -2.29
CA CYS A 368 -21.85 -16.26 -1.98
C CYS A 368 -22.68 -16.58 -3.25
N ILE A 369 -22.83 -15.60 -4.15
CA ILE A 369 -23.57 -15.79 -5.41
C ILE A 369 -22.86 -16.80 -6.31
N PHE A 370 -21.56 -16.64 -6.52
CA PHE A 370 -20.79 -17.52 -7.40
C PHE A 370 -20.61 -18.91 -6.80
N SER A 371 -20.49 -19.05 -5.48
CA SER A 371 -20.53 -20.37 -4.82
C SER A 371 -21.84 -21.09 -5.15
N ALA A 372 -22.97 -20.39 -5.06
CA ALA A 372 -24.27 -20.97 -5.39
C ALA A 372 -24.39 -21.34 -6.88
N ILE A 373 -23.83 -20.53 -7.78
CA ILE A 373 -23.79 -20.82 -9.22
C ILE A 373 -22.92 -22.04 -9.52
N LEU A 374 -21.72 -22.13 -8.92
CA LEU A 374 -20.76 -23.19 -9.20
C LEU A 374 -21.21 -24.56 -8.66
N VAL A 375 -21.93 -24.57 -7.53
CA VAL A 375 -22.35 -25.79 -6.85
C VAL A 375 -23.62 -26.39 -7.48
N ASP A 376 -24.57 -25.56 -7.91
CA ASP A 376 -25.80 -26.06 -8.53
C ASP A 376 -25.63 -26.32 -10.03
N LYS A 377 -25.82 -27.59 -10.43
CA LYS A 377 -25.60 -28.04 -11.81
C LYS A 377 -26.40 -27.26 -12.86
N GLN A 378 -27.62 -26.84 -12.54
CA GLN A 378 -28.46 -26.12 -13.49
C GLN A 378 -27.90 -24.72 -13.72
N THR A 379 -27.63 -24.00 -12.63
CA THR A 379 -27.07 -22.63 -12.70
C THR A 379 -25.67 -22.60 -13.29
N TYR A 380 -24.82 -23.56 -12.93
CA TYR A 380 -23.49 -23.71 -13.49
C TYR A 380 -23.55 -23.95 -15.01
N SER A 381 -24.45 -24.83 -15.48
CA SER A 381 -24.62 -25.09 -16.92
C SER A 381 -25.02 -23.82 -17.67
N VAL A 382 -25.96 -23.04 -17.12
CA VAL A 382 -26.39 -21.77 -17.72
C VAL A 382 -25.26 -20.76 -17.77
N TRP A 383 -24.54 -20.58 -16.65
CA TRP A 383 -23.38 -19.67 -16.61
C TRP A 383 -22.29 -20.10 -17.59
N LYS A 384 -21.95 -21.40 -17.62
CA LYS A 384 -20.94 -21.99 -18.50
C LYS A 384 -21.27 -21.78 -19.98
N GLU A 385 -22.53 -21.98 -20.36
CA GLU A 385 -23.01 -21.74 -21.73
C GLU A 385 -22.86 -20.27 -22.13
N ASN A 386 -23.23 -19.34 -21.24
CA ASN A 386 -23.09 -17.91 -21.49
C ASN A 386 -21.63 -17.46 -21.55
N VAL A 387 -20.75 -17.98 -20.67
CA VAL A 387 -19.31 -17.72 -20.72
C VAL A 387 -18.73 -18.11 -22.07
N MET A 388 -19.07 -19.30 -22.58
CA MET A 388 -18.59 -19.74 -23.89
C MET A 388 -19.15 -18.90 -25.03
N HIS A 389 -20.42 -18.49 -24.95
CA HIS A 389 -21.02 -17.59 -25.94
C HIS A 389 -20.29 -16.24 -26.00
N PHE A 390 -20.05 -15.61 -24.84
CA PHE A 390 -19.32 -14.35 -24.75
C PHE A 390 -17.87 -14.52 -25.20
N ALA A 391 -17.22 -15.62 -24.82
CA ALA A 391 -15.85 -15.93 -25.22
C ALA A 391 -15.73 -16.02 -26.75
N ASP A 392 -16.66 -16.68 -27.43
CA ASP A 392 -16.64 -16.83 -28.89
C ASP A 392 -16.85 -15.48 -29.61
N ASP A 393 -17.76 -14.64 -29.12
CA ASP A 393 -17.98 -13.30 -29.67
C ASP A 393 -16.73 -12.41 -29.49
N ILE A 394 -16.12 -12.47 -28.31
CA ILE A 394 -14.88 -11.74 -28.00
C ILE A 394 -13.71 -12.27 -28.82
N ASP A 395 -13.55 -13.59 -28.99
CA ASP A 395 -12.51 -14.20 -29.82
C ASP A 395 -12.61 -13.73 -31.27
N ASN A 396 -13.84 -13.66 -31.80
CA ASN A 396 -14.09 -13.15 -33.14
C ASN A 396 -13.70 -11.67 -33.29
N TYR A 397 -14.02 -10.84 -32.29
CA TYR A 397 -13.65 -9.43 -32.28
C TYR A 397 -12.12 -9.21 -32.18
N LEU A 398 -11.50 -9.86 -31.20
CA LEU A 398 -10.06 -9.75 -30.91
C LEU A 398 -9.22 -10.43 -32.00
N LYS A 399 -9.79 -11.41 -32.73
CA LYS A 399 -9.07 -12.36 -33.59
C LYS A 399 -8.04 -13.18 -32.81
N SER A 400 -8.29 -13.40 -31.52
CA SER A 400 -7.48 -14.30 -30.70
C SER A 400 -7.78 -15.74 -31.13
N LYS A 401 -6.75 -16.59 -31.20
CA LYS A 401 -6.92 -18.01 -31.59
C LYS A 401 -6.98 -18.97 -30.41
N ASP A 402 -6.68 -18.49 -29.20
CA ASP A 402 -6.41 -19.34 -28.04
C ASP A 402 -7.24 -19.00 -26.79
N LEU A 403 -7.99 -17.89 -26.76
CA LEU A 403 -8.70 -17.48 -25.55
C LEU A 403 -9.89 -18.40 -25.23
N SER A 404 -10.77 -18.77 -26.18
CA SER A 404 -11.81 -19.79 -25.93
C SER A 404 -11.21 -21.14 -25.49
N LYS A 405 -10.02 -21.50 -25.97
CA LYS A 405 -9.31 -22.71 -25.54
C LYS A 405 -8.89 -22.64 -24.07
N TYR A 406 -8.32 -21.52 -23.62
CA TYR A 406 -7.90 -21.35 -22.23
C TYR A 406 -9.09 -21.21 -21.27
N ILE A 407 -10.17 -20.54 -21.69
CA ILE A 407 -11.43 -20.52 -20.95
C ILE A 407 -11.98 -21.95 -20.80
N GLY A 408 -11.93 -22.75 -21.86
CA GLY A 408 -12.29 -24.17 -21.81
C GLY A 408 -11.46 -25.00 -20.83
N MET A 409 -10.20 -24.62 -20.56
CA MET A 409 -9.39 -25.27 -19.52
C MET A 409 -9.93 -24.93 -18.11
N LEU A 410 -10.24 -23.66 -17.84
CA LEU A 410 -10.83 -23.25 -16.56
C LEU A 410 -12.17 -23.96 -16.33
N LEU A 411 -13.05 -23.96 -17.33
CA LEU A 411 -14.35 -24.61 -17.24
C LEU A 411 -14.25 -26.12 -16.99
N LYS A 412 -13.18 -26.77 -17.44
CA LYS A 412 -12.94 -28.18 -17.17
C LYS A 412 -12.57 -28.43 -15.71
N ASP A 413 -11.75 -27.56 -15.12
CA ASP A 413 -11.40 -27.66 -13.70
C ASP A 413 -12.63 -27.33 -12.82
N LEU A 414 -13.44 -26.35 -13.23
CA LEU A 414 -14.70 -26.00 -12.56
C LEU A 414 -15.76 -27.11 -12.64
N ASP A 415 -15.72 -28.01 -13.63
CA ASP A 415 -16.62 -29.17 -13.71
C ASP A 415 -16.44 -30.16 -12.54
N GLU A 416 -15.33 -30.06 -11.80
CA GLU A 416 -15.03 -30.89 -10.62
C GLU A 416 -15.57 -30.31 -9.31
N ILE A 417 -16.15 -29.10 -9.33
CA ILE A 417 -16.67 -28.42 -8.13
C ILE A 417 -18.03 -29.00 -7.71
N GLY A 418 -18.22 -29.14 -6.40
CA GLY A 418 -19.47 -29.56 -5.78
C GLY A 418 -19.72 -28.83 -4.45
N GLU A 419 -20.69 -29.30 -3.66
CA GLU A 419 -21.13 -28.64 -2.41
C GLU A 419 -20.06 -28.49 -1.32
N ASN A 420 -18.96 -29.25 -1.41
CA ASN A 420 -17.86 -29.20 -0.45
C ASN A 420 -16.66 -28.46 -1.04
N ASP A 421 -15.74 -28.03 -0.18
CA ASP A 421 -14.47 -27.49 -0.65
C ASP A 421 -13.74 -28.49 -1.56
N PRO A 422 -13.27 -28.04 -2.74
CA PRO A 422 -12.54 -28.90 -3.66
C PRO A 422 -11.14 -29.22 -3.13
N ASP A 423 -10.47 -30.18 -3.78
CA ASP A 423 -9.06 -30.46 -3.52
C ASP A 423 -8.21 -29.19 -3.73
N GLU A 424 -7.20 -28.98 -2.89
CA GLU A 424 -6.34 -27.78 -2.97
C GLU A 424 -5.69 -27.61 -4.35
N ASN A 425 -5.40 -28.71 -5.08
CA ASN A 425 -4.85 -28.61 -6.43
C ASN A 425 -5.89 -28.08 -7.44
N VAL A 426 -7.15 -28.51 -7.31
CA VAL A 426 -8.25 -28.03 -8.15
C VAL A 426 -8.51 -26.55 -7.85
N ALA A 427 -8.55 -26.18 -6.57
CA ALA A 427 -8.72 -24.80 -6.15
C ALA A 427 -7.59 -23.90 -6.66
N TYR A 428 -6.33 -24.32 -6.48
CA TYR A 428 -5.17 -23.61 -7.00
C TYR A 428 -5.22 -23.43 -8.52
N ASN A 429 -5.58 -24.49 -9.26
CA ASN A 429 -5.67 -24.43 -10.72
C ASN A 429 -6.75 -23.43 -11.16
N CYS A 430 -7.93 -23.48 -10.55
CA CYS A 430 -9.02 -22.57 -10.88
C CYS A 430 -8.66 -21.11 -10.59
N GLU A 431 -8.10 -20.83 -9.40
CA GLU A 431 -7.76 -19.47 -8.99
C GLU A 431 -6.60 -18.89 -9.81
N LEU A 432 -5.52 -19.67 -10.03
CA LEU A 432 -4.39 -19.22 -10.82
C LEU A 432 -4.76 -19.03 -12.29
N LEU A 433 -5.51 -19.97 -12.87
CA LEU A 433 -5.93 -19.89 -14.26
C LEU A 433 -6.94 -18.75 -14.48
N GLY A 434 -7.85 -18.52 -13.53
CA GLY A 434 -8.75 -17.36 -13.56
C GLY A 434 -7.98 -16.03 -13.53
N CYS A 435 -6.99 -15.89 -12.65
CA CYS A 435 -6.10 -14.72 -12.65
C CYS A 435 -5.36 -14.55 -13.99
N ALA A 436 -4.83 -15.64 -14.55
CA ALA A 436 -4.12 -15.62 -15.83
C ALA A 436 -5.05 -15.28 -17.01
N LEU A 437 -6.31 -15.71 -16.96
CA LEU A 437 -7.32 -15.39 -17.96
C LEU A 437 -7.76 -13.93 -17.92
N ILE A 438 -7.88 -13.34 -16.72
CA ILE A 438 -8.08 -11.89 -16.57
C ILE A 438 -6.93 -11.13 -17.23
N GLU A 439 -5.68 -11.48 -16.91
CA GLU A 439 -4.48 -10.85 -17.49
C GLU A 439 -4.45 -11.02 -19.02
N LYS A 440 -4.80 -12.21 -19.52
CA LYS A 440 -4.86 -12.52 -20.95
C LYS A 440 -5.92 -11.70 -21.68
N LEU A 441 -7.14 -11.60 -21.15
CA LEU A 441 -8.24 -10.83 -21.74
C LEU A 441 -7.86 -9.35 -21.90
N LEU A 442 -7.37 -8.73 -20.82
CA LEU A 442 -6.96 -7.34 -20.84
C LEU A 442 -5.80 -7.10 -21.81
N CYS A 443 -4.84 -8.02 -21.86
CA CYS A 443 -3.72 -7.95 -22.80
C CYS A 443 -4.18 -8.02 -24.26
N GLU A 444 -5.09 -8.93 -24.61
CA GLU A 444 -5.59 -9.05 -25.99
C GLU A 444 -6.37 -7.81 -26.42
N VAL A 445 -7.18 -7.22 -25.53
CA VAL A 445 -7.88 -5.95 -25.80
C VAL A 445 -6.89 -4.80 -25.99
N ASP A 446 -5.86 -4.73 -25.15
CA ASP A 446 -4.82 -3.71 -25.26
C ASP A 446 -4.00 -3.85 -26.54
N ILE A 447 -3.62 -5.08 -26.94
CA ILE A 447 -2.96 -5.37 -28.22
C ILE A 447 -3.83 -4.93 -29.40
N LYS A 448 -5.12 -5.23 -29.34
CA LYS A 448 -6.07 -4.95 -30.42
C LYS A 448 -6.25 -3.45 -30.66
N ASN A 449 -6.29 -2.66 -29.59
CA ASN A 449 -6.65 -1.24 -29.64
C ASN A 449 -5.46 -0.28 -29.43
N GLY A 450 -4.28 -0.79 -29.09
CA GLY A 450 -3.05 -0.01 -28.96
C GLY A 450 -2.29 0.18 -30.27
N ASP A 451 -1.43 1.21 -30.32
CA ASP A 451 -0.54 1.49 -31.46
C ASP A 451 0.65 0.50 -31.51
N GLY A 452 0.38 -0.71 -32.00
CA GLY A 452 1.26 -1.56 -32.83
C GLY A 452 2.67 -2.01 -32.38
N GLU A 453 3.43 -1.30 -31.54
CA GLU A 453 4.90 -1.52 -31.48
C GLU A 453 5.49 -2.00 -30.14
N PHE A 454 4.75 -2.00 -29.01
CA PHE A 454 5.34 -2.34 -27.70
C PHE A 454 4.56 -3.33 -26.82
N VAL A 455 3.57 -4.04 -27.36
CA VAL A 455 2.55 -4.72 -26.52
C VAL A 455 2.92 -6.16 -26.10
N GLN A 456 4.07 -6.70 -26.52
CA GLN A 456 4.51 -8.02 -26.06
C GLN A 456 5.26 -7.89 -24.73
N ASN A 457 4.73 -8.52 -23.67
CA ASN A 457 5.25 -8.61 -22.29
C ASN A 457 4.70 -7.62 -21.25
N LYS A 458 3.49 -7.07 -21.44
CA LYS A 458 2.80 -6.34 -20.36
C LYS A 458 2.36 -7.31 -19.27
N THR A 459 2.71 -6.99 -18.02
CA THR A 459 2.22 -7.70 -16.83
C THR A 459 0.84 -7.16 -16.43
N LEU A 460 0.13 -7.88 -15.55
CA LEU A 460 -1.13 -7.37 -14.97
C LEU A 460 -0.99 -5.96 -14.38
N SER A 461 0.17 -5.64 -13.78
CA SER A 461 0.47 -4.31 -13.26
C SER A 461 0.56 -3.22 -14.34
N ASP A 462 1.05 -3.57 -15.53
CA ASP A 462 1.14 -2.64 -16.65
C ASP A 462 -0.24 -2.44 -17.32
N LEU A 463 -1.10 -3.44 -17.23
CA LEU A 463 -2.47 -3.41 -17.75
C LEU A 463 -3.39 -2.61 -16.83
N LEU A 464 -3.38 -2.89 -15.52
CA LEU A 464 -4.17 -2.19 -14.50
C LEU A 464 -3.51 -0.86 -14.04
N ASN A 465 -2.97 -0.11 -15.00
CA ASN A 465 -2.36 1.19 -14.76
C ASN A 465 -3.24 2.30 -15.35
N LEU A 466 -3.46 3.37 -14.57
CA LEU A 466 -4.25 4.54 -14.99
C LEU A 466 -3.62 5.31 -16.16
N GLU A 467 -2.34 5.08 -16.47
CA GLU A 467 -1.69 5.61 -17.67
C GLU A 467 -2.04 4.81 -18.94
N ASN A 468 -2.52 3.57 -18.80
CA ASN A 468 -2.97 2.76 -19.93
C ASN A 468 -4.36 3.23 -20.39
N LYS A 469 -4.37 4.20 -21.32
CA LYS A 469 -5.60 4.82 -21.85
C LYS A 469 -6.58 3.81 -22.46
N THR A 470 -6.09 2.73 -23.06
CA THR A 470 -6.94 1.67 -23.62
C THR A 470 -7.72 0.97 -22.52
N ILE A 471 -7.02 0.51 -21.49
CA ILE A 471 -7.65 -0.19 -20.36
C ILE A 471 -8.53 0.77 -19.54
N VAL A 472 -8.13 2.03 -19.38
CA VAL A 472 -8.98 3.06 -18.76
C VAL A 472 -10.26 3.30 -19.56
N SER A 473 -10.21 3.25 -20.90
CA SER A 473 -11.42 3.40 -21.72
C SER A 473 -12.35 2.18 -21.66
N LEU A 474 -11.80 0.99 -21.41
CA LEU A 474 -12.52 -0.27 -21.25
C LEU A 474 -13.21 -0.36 -19.89
N LEU A 475 -12.46 -0.14 -18.81
CA LEU A 475 -12.89 -0.42 -17.43
C LEU A 475 -13.28 0.84 -16.66
N GLY A 476 -12.67 2.00 -16.97
CA GLY A 476 -12.74 3.19 -16.13
C GLY A 476 -11.76 3.16 -14.96
N GLU A 477 -11.49 4.34 -14.38
CA GLU A 477 -10.47 4.47 -13.34
C GLU A 477 -10.83 3.78 -12.02
N GLN A 478 -12.12 3.78 -11.64
CA GLN A 478 -12.57 3.19 -10.39
C GLN A 478 -12.53 1.66 -10.48
N HIS A 479 -13.01 1.10 -11.57
CA HIS A 479 -12.93 -0.34 -11.81
C HIS A 479 -11.50 -0.86 -11.78
N ILE A 480 -10.56 -0.16 -12.42
CA ILE A 480 -9.13 -0.50 -12.36
C ILE A 480 -8.65 -0.55 -10.91
N LYS A 481 -8.97 0.46 -10.11
CA LYS A 481 -8.63 0.47 -8.68
C LYS A 481 -9.27 -0.71 -7.96
N ALA A 482 -10.56 -0.95 -8.12
CA ALA A 482 -11.25 -2.08 -7.47
C ALA A 482 -10.55 -3.42 -7.79
N LEU A 483 -10.25 -3.69 -9.06
CA LEU A 483 -9.54 -4.89 -9.49
C LEU A 483 -8.11 -4.97 -8.91
N SER A 484 -7.38 -3.85 -8.88
CA SER A 484 -6.05 -3.79 -8.25
C SER A 484 -6.08 -4.13 -6.77
N CYS A 485 -7.17 -3.80 -6.04
CA CYS A 485 -7.32 -4.15 -4.63
C CYS A 485 -7.29 -5.67 -4.38
N PHE A 486 -7.87 -6.46 -5.28
CA PHE A 486 -7.89 -7.92 -5.15
C PHE A 486 -6.64 -8.58 -5.73
N LEU A 487 -6.29 -8.21 -6.96
CA LEU A 487 -5.30 -8.95 -7.75
C LEU A 487 -3.85 -8.56 -7.43
N MET A 488 -3.63 -7.35 -6.90
CA MET A 488 -2.30 -6.76 -6.73
C MET A 488 -2.05 -6.34 -5.29
N LYS A 489 -0.77 -6.17 -4.93
CA LYS A 489 -0.37 -5.64 -3.61
C LYS A 489 -0.56 -4.13 -3.51
N ASN A 490 -0.34 -3.44 -4.62
CA ASN A 490 -0.36 -1.99 -4.75
C ASN A 490 -1.08 -1.61 -6.04
N ILE A 491 -1.75 -0.45 -6.05
CA ILE A 491 -2.11 0.20 -7.32
C ILE A 491 -0.80 0.69 -7.96
N PRO A 492 -0.63 0.59 -9.30
CA PRO A 492 0.49 1.25 -9.97
C PRO A 492 0.54 2.75 -9.64
N GLY A 493 1.61 3.18 -8.95
CA GLY A 493 1.80 4.56 -8.47
C GLY A 493 1.50 4.80 -6.98
N ASP A 494 1.34 3.73 -6.20
CA ASP A 494 1.14 3.77 -4.73
C ASP A 494 2.04 2.73 -4.02
N SER A 495 2.40 2.97 -2.76
CA SER A 495 3.41 2.20 -2.01
C SER A 495 2.89 1.41 -0.80
N ASP A 496 1.61 1.54 -0.45
CA ASP A 496 1.14 1.23 0.91
C ASP A 496 0.74 -0.24 1.20
N ASP A 497 1.03 -1.19 0.30
CA ASP A 497 0.81 -2.63 0.45
C ASP A 497 -0.65 -3.00 0.85
N LEU A 498 -1.64 -2.25 0.37
CA LEU A 498 -3.04 -2.34 0.81
C LEU A 498 -3.88 -3.43 0.11
N GLY A 499 -3.45 -3.93 -1.05
CA GLY A 499 -4.21 -4.93 -1.81
C GLY A 499 -3.91 -6.37 -1.39
N LEU A 500 -4.86 -7.29 -1.65
CA LEU A 500 -4.79 -8.70 -1.25
C LEU A 500 -3.69 -9.48 -2.00
N ASN A 501 -3.22 -8.96 -3.14
CA ASN A 501 -2.12 -9.53 -3.92
C ASN A 501 -2.34 -10.99 -4.35
N ILE A 502 -3.61 -11.39 -4.58
CA ILE A 502 -3.99 -12.79 -4.81
C ILE A 502 -3.15 -13.42 -5.95
N ARG A 503 -3.02 -12.71 -7.08
CA ARG A 503 -2.31 -13.20 -8.26
C ARG A 503 -0.85 -13.58 -7.95
N ASN A 504 -0.11 -12.72 -7.28
CA ASN A 504 1.30 -12.99 -6.97
C ASN A 504 1.45 -13.97 -5.80
N SER A 505 0.53 -13.94 -4.82
CA SER A 505 0.53 -14.89 -3.71
C SER A 505 0.33 -16.33 -4.19
N LEU A 506 -0.56 -16.53 -5.17
CA LEU A 506 -0.75 -17.83 -5.83
C LEU A 506 0.46 -18.20 -6.70
N ALA A 507 0.93 -17.31 -7.58
CA ALA A 507 2.05 -17.58 -8.48
C ALA A 507 3.36 -17.96 -7.75
N HIS A 508 3.57 -17.45 -6.54
CA HIS A 508 4.75 -17.74 -5.72
C HIS A 508 4.48 -18.67 -4.55
N LEU A 509 3.22 -19.13 -4.36
CA LEU A 509 2.77 -19.91 -3.21
C LEU A 509 3.24 -19.29 -1.87
N HIS A 510 3.10 -17.97 -1.75
CA HIS A 510 3.61 -17.20 -0.62
C HIS A 510 2.57 -16.19 -0.14
N ASN A 511 2.29 -16.15 1.17
CA ASN A 511 1.26 -15.28 1.76
C ASN A 511 -0.10 -15.42 1.07
N ILE A 512 -0.53 -16.66 0.82
CA ILE A 512 -1.86 -16.97 0.30
C ILE A 512 -2.91 -16.50 1.33
N PRO A 513 -3.89 -15.66 0.95
CA PRO A 513 -4.94 -15.21 1.87
C PRO A 513 -5.78 -16.37 2.41
N GLU A 514 -6.34 -16.22 3.62
CA GLU A 514 -7.01 -17.29 4.37
C GLU A 514 -8.22 -17.92 3.66
N ASN A 515 -8.89 -17.18 2.77
CA ASN A 515 -10.04 -17.65 2.00
C ASN A 515 -9.67 -18.28 0.64
N GLN A 516 -8.42 -18.18 0.20
CA GLN A 516 -7.96 -18.75 -1.08
C GLN A 516 -7.66 -20.24 -0.93
N LEU A 517 -7.56 -20.96 -2.05
CA LEU A 517 -7.51 -22.43 -2.12
C LEU A 517 -8.76 -23.10 -1.53
N SER A 518 -9.92 -22.46 -1.69
CA SER A 518 -11.22 -22.96 -1.20
C SER A 518 -12.33 -22.65 -2.20
N LEU A 519 -13.54 -23.16 -1.98
CA LEU A 519 -14.69 -22.80 -2.81
C LEU A 519 -14.94 -21.28 -2.82
N ARG A 520 -14.63 -20.58 -1.73
CA ARG A 520 -14.76 -19.12 -1.66
C ARG A 520 -13.73 -18.41 -2.53
N GLY A 521 -12.46 -18.81 -2.45
CA GLY A 521 -11.40 -18.25 -3.29
C GLY A 521 -11.67 -18.45 -4.77
N ILE A 522 -12.11 -19.65 -5.16
CA ILE A 522 -12.54 -19.93 -6.53
C ILE A 522 -13.71 -19.02 -6.91
N SER A 523 -14.71 -18.87 -6.05
CA SER A 523 -15.87 -18.02 -6.33
C SER A 523 -15.50 -16.55 -6.50
N GLU A 524 -14.57 -16.04 -5.69
CA GLU A 524 -14.03 -14.68 -5.82
C GLU A 524 -13.32 -14.50 -7.16
N ILE A 525 -12.42 -15.42 -7.54
CA ILE A 525 -11.70 -15.33 -8.80
C ILE A 525 -12.63 -15.50 -10.02
N VAL A 526 -13.58 -16.43 -9.97
CA VAL A 526 -14.55 -16.64 -11.06
C VAL A 526 -15.47 -15.42 -11.21
N TRP A 527 -15.81 -14.76 -10.11
CA TRP A 527 -16.50 -13.48 -10.13
C TRP A 527 -15.67 -12.41 -10.84
N LEU A 528 -14.43 -12.18 -10.42
CA LEU A 528 -13.54 -11.18 -11.03
C LEU A 528 -13.28 -11.47 -12.52
N PHE A 529 -13.16 -12.74 -12.89
CA PHE A 529 -13.05 -13.16 -14.28
C PHE A 529 -14.32 -12.84 -15.07
N THR A 530 -15.50 -13.19 -14.53
CA THR A 530 -16.81 -12.89 -15.13
C THR A 530 -17.01 -11.38 -15.29
N ASP A 531 -16.55 -10.60 -14.31
CA ASP A 531 -16.60 -9.16 -14.29
C ASP A 531 -15.80 -8.52 -15.44
N VAL A 532 -14.55 -8.94 -15.62
CA VAL A 532 -13.71 -8.49 -16.73
C VAL A 532 -14.25 -8.98 -18.07
N LEU A 533 -14.69 -10.24 -18.18
CA LEU A 533 -15.29 -10.79 -19.40
C LEU A 533 -16.51 -9.96 -19.86
N ASN A 534 -17.40 -9.62 -18.93
CA ASN A 534 -18.58 -8.80 -19.20
C ASN A 534 -18.21 -7.39 -19.64
N SER A 535 -17.21 -6.77 -19.00
CA SER A 535 -16.74 -5.43 -19.35
C SER A 535 -16.14 -5.41 -20.76
N VAL A 536 -15.36 -6.44 -21.12
CA VAL A 536 -14.84 -6.62 -22.48
C VAL A 536 -15.97 -6.85 -23.48
N TYR A 537 -16.98 -7.65 -23.16
CA TYR A 537 -18.13 -7.86 -24.02
C TYR A 537 -18.88 -6.55 -24.30
N ILE A 538 -19.17 -5.76 -23.25
CA ILE A 538 -19.81 -4.45 -23.38
C ILE A 538 -18.98 -3.51 -24.26
N TYR A 539 -17.66 -3.48 -24.09
CA TYR A 539 -16.80 -2.58 -24.86
C TYR A 539 -16.60 -3.01 -26.32
N ALA A 540 -16.54 -4.32 -26.57
CA ALA A 540 -16.15 -4.88 -27.87
C ALA A 540 -17.35 -5.20 -28.78
N ILE A 541 -18.50 -5.55 -28.21
CA ILE A 541 -19.63 -6.14 -28.93
C ILE A 541 -20.87 -5.24 -28.87
N LEU A 542 -21.14 -4.59 -27.73
CA LEU A 542 -22.28 -3.68 -27.54
C LEU A 542 -21.90 -2.23 -27.86
#